data_AF-A0AAP4F8X0-F1
#
_entry.id   AF-A0AAP4F8X0-F1
#
_cell.length_a   1.000
_cell.length_b   1.000
_cell.length_c   1.000
_cell.angle_alpha   90.00
_cell.angle_beta   90.00
_cell.angle_gamma   90.00
#
_symmetry.space_group_name_H-M   'P 1'
#
loop_
_entity.id
_entity.type
_entity.pdbx_description
1 polymer ?
#
loop_
_entity_poly.entity_id
_entity_poly.type
_entity_poly.pdbx_seq_one_letter_code
_entity_poly.pdbx_strand_id
1 'polypeptide(L)'
;MAKQRLKWPDIARGISILGVIVLHVSLAIPEARDTWLSQANEFLDPLRMPLFFLVSGLFAAKIFRYSFWQLFAHRLWFLLVPYVIWVPLELAAFQVIIMNDYDSAWPSVTYFLLQLVSGSTMIWFLYALILFNIVLWLLRSLPGWAAVLVSFLAPAALLPFHEHWHLIAKSVIYLPVFVFAAYFSASVHRFTAHAKRVPVVIGVTAAYLMGYIGAEIWGSMRSSTIYWDGPGIIEFGDFELDLLLRIVQHALSLPAAIVLSVVLTALPRVSVVLLKLGRNTLPLYVGHHFGIMAMFHYQRLWVVDVELDEISRFGSFPLGNTYFWCVCAVLGALAAGALLKYLTRIRSLRWLLYPPPLSALLRRE
;
A
#
# COMPACT_ATOMS: atom_id res chain seq x y z
N MET A 1 -15.35 21.14 23.70
CA MET A 1 -14.78 19.79 23.88
C MET A 1 -13.85 19.48 22.72
N ALA A 2 -12.57 19.19 22.99
CA ALA A 2 -11.65 18.75 21.94
C ALA A 2 -12.16 17.44 21.34
N LYS A 3 -12.44 17.43 20.04
CA LYS A 3 -12.90 16.24 19.29
C LYS A 3 -11.86 15.14 19.47
N GLN A 4 -12.15 14.14 20.30
CA GLN A 4 -11.20 13.07 20.65
C GLN A 4 -10.78 12.34 19.37
N ARG A 5 -9.49 12.39 19.03
CA ARG A 5 -8.95 11.72 17.83
C ARG A 5 -9.19 10.22 17.95
N LEU A 6 -9.90 9.65 16.99
CA LEU A 6 -10.11 8.20 16.91
C LEU A 6 -8.74 7.51 16.78
N LYS A 7 -8.49 6.50 17.61
CA LYS A 7 -7.22 5.76 17.65
C LYS A 7 -7.12 4.70 16.54
N TRP A 8 -8.26 4.11 16.16
CA TRP A 8 -8.30 3.00 15.20
C TRP A 8 -7.73 3.33 13.81
N PRO A 9 -7.87 4.54 13.23
CA PRO A 9 -7.29 4.83 11.91
C PRO A 9 -5.75 4.83 11.94
N ASP A 10 -5.16 5.27 13.05
CA ASP A 10 -3.71 5.18 13.25
C ASP A 10 -3.29 3.72 13.41
N ILE A 11 -4.05 2.90 14.17
CA ILE A 11 -3.79 1.45 14.28
C ILE A 11 -3.88 0.76 12.92
N ALA A 12 -4.93 1.03 12.14
CA ALA A 12 -5.14 0.48 10.80
C ALA A 12 -3.95 0.76 9.88
N ARG A 13 -3.46 2.01 9.88
CA ARG A 13 -2.24 2.40 9.17
C ARG A 13 -1.00 1.67 9.66
N GLY A 14 -0.89 1.46 10.98
CA GLY A 14 0.20 0.71 11.61
C GLY A 14 0.24 -0.76 11.19
N ILE A 15 -0.91 -1.42 11.14
CA ILE A 15 -1.04 -2.81 10.67
C ILE A 15 -0.69 -2.88 9.18
N SER A 16 -1.23 -1.95 8.38
CA SER A 16 -0.98 -1.90 6.95
C SER A 16 0.50 -1.79 6.60
N ILE A 17 1.24 -0.88 7.25
CA ILE A 17 2.68 -0.75 7.00
C ILE A 17 3.47 -2.00 7.43
N LEU A 18 3.10 -2.65 8.53
CA LEU A 18 3.75 -3.89 8.94
C LEU A 18 3.52 -5.00 7.92
N GLY A 19 2.29 -5.16 7.45
CA GLY A 19 1.98 -6.16 6.43
C GLY A 19 2.69 -5.88 5.10
N VAL A 20 2.88 -4.61 4.75
CA VAL A 20 3.68 -4.19 3.57
C VAL A 20 5.15 -4.52 3.76
N ILE A 21 5.75 -4.27 4.93
CA ILE A 21 7.14 -4.65 5.21
C ILE A 21 7.31 -6.16 5.09
N VAL A 22 6.44 -6.95 5.73
CA VAL A 22 6.49 -8.42 5.66
C VAL A 22 6.35 -8.91 4.22
N LEU A 23 5.46 -8.30 3.43
CA LEU A 23 5.32 -8.62 2.01
C LEU A 23 6.64 -8.39 1.27
N HIS A 24 7.24 -7.21 1.36
CA HIS A 24 8.47 -6.92 0.60
C HIS A 24 9.65 -7.77 1.07
N VAL A 25 9.73 -8.10 2.36
CA VAL A 25 10.70 -9.08 2.87
C VAL A 25 10.47 -10.46 2.25
N SER A 26 9.20 -10.90 2.15
CA SER A 26 8.86 -12.19 1.52
C SER A 26 9.13 -12.22 0.02
N LEU A 27 9.11 -11.06 -0.65
CA LEU A 27 9.41 -10.94 -2.08
C LEU A 27 10.92 -10.89 -2.35
N ALA A 28 11.69 -10.29 -1.44
CA ALA A 28 13.14 -10.08 -1.62
C ALA A 28 13.97 -11.31 -1.28
N ILE A 29 13.57 -12.08 -0.26
CA ILE A 29 14.41 -13.14 0.32
C ILE A 29 13.98 -14.52 -0.21
N PRO A 30 14.92 -15.38 -0.62
CA PRO A 30 14.65 -16.75 -1.06
C PRO A 30 13.83 -17.55 -0.02
N GLU A 31 12.84 -18.30 -0.51
CA GLU A 31 11.88 -19.11 0.28
C GLU A 31 11.10 -18.35 1.38
N ALA A 32 11.20 -17.02 1.47
CA ALA A 32 10.54 -16.27 2.53
C ALA A 32 9.01 -16.28 2.39
N ARG A 33 8.49 -16.48 1.18
CA ARG A 33 7.05 -16.66 0.92
C ARG A 33 6.44 -17.87 1.63
N ASP A 34 7.23 -18.93 1.80
CA ASP A 34 6.77 -20.19 2.41
C ASP A 34 6.88 -20.17 3.94
N THR A 35 7.34 -19.06 4.52
CA THR A 35 7.41 -18.90 5.98
C THR A 35 6.01 -18.67 6.56
N TRP A 36 5.81 -19.10 7.81
CA TRP A 36 4.55 -18.92 8.52
C TRP A 36 4.12 -17.44 8.60
N LEU A 37 5.09 -16.52 8.70
CA LEU A 37 4.84 -15.09 8.79
C LEU A 37 4.32 -14.53 7.45
N SER A 38 4.88 -15.00 6.32
CA SER A 38 4.37 -14.64 4.99
C SER A 38 2.97 -15.19 4.75
N GLN A 39 2.73 -16.47 5.07
CA GLN A 39 1.41 -17.09 4.93
C GLN A 39 0.35 -16.37 5.80
N ALA A 40 0.69 -16.00 7.03
CA ALA A 40 -0.18 -15.19 7.88
C ALA A 40 -0.43 -13.79 7.29
N ASN A 41 0.57 -13.18 6.65
CA ASN A 41 0.43 -11.87 6.01
C ASN A 41 -0.40 -11.93 4.72
N GLU A 42 -0.36 -13.04 3.99
CA GLU A 42 -1.23 -13.30 2.84
C GLU A 42 -2.68 -13.47 3.28
N PHE A 43 -2.92 -14.25 4.35
CA PHE A 43 -4.25 -14.32 4.95
C PHE A 43 -4.76 -12.93 5.29
N LEU A 44 -3.90 -12.04 5.81
CA LEU A 44 -4.22 -10.66 6.19
C LEU A 44 -4.06 -9.62 5.06
N ASP A 45 -4.00 -10.04 3.78
CA ASP A 45 -3.86 -9.13 2.64
C ASP A 45 -4.80 -7.90 2.67
N PRO A 46 -6.11 -8.05 3.00
CA PRO A 46 -7.02 -6.91 3.08
C PRO A 46 -6.62 -5.84 4.11
N LEU A 47 -5.79 -6.18 5.11
CA LEU A 47 -5.27 -5.23 6.10
C LEU A 47 -4.15 -4.33 5.56
N ARG A 48 -3.59 -4.64 4.38
CA ARG A 48 -2.48 -3.92 3.75
C ARG A 48 -2.98 -2.69 2.98
N MET A 49 -2.88 -2.71 1.66
CA MET A 49 -3.20 -1.57 0.81
C MET A 49 -4.70 -1.20 0.81
N PRO A 50 -5.67 -2.15 0.80
CA PRO A 50 -7.08 -1.79 0.86
C PRO A 50 -7.44 -0.94 2.09
N LEU A 51 -7.01 -1.39 3.28
CA LEU A 51 -7.25 -0.66 4.54
C LEU A 51 -6.55 0.71 4.55
N PHE A 52 -5.33 0.80 4.00
CA PHE A 52 -4.62 2.07 3.84
C PHE A 52 -5.41 3.08 3.01
N PHE A 53 -5.93 2.67 1.85
CA PHE A 53 -6.71 3.54 0.98
C PHE A 53 -8.06 3.91 1.57
N LEU A 54 -8.72 2.99 2.28
CA LEU A 54 -9.94 3.27 3.04
C LEU A 54 -9.69 4.38 4.06
N VAL A 55 -8.66 4.25 4.90
CA VAL A 55 -8.33 5.28 5.90
C VAL A 55 -7.93 6.59 5.23
N SER A 56 -7.18 6.54 4.13
CA SER A 56 -6.78 7.74 3.38
C SER A 56 -7.97 8.49 2.76
N GLY A 57 -8.99 7.75 2.32
CA GLY A 57 -10.26 8.27 1.82
C GLY A 57 -11.11 8.92 2.92
N LEU A 58 -11.17 8.35 4.13
CA LEU A 58 -11.85 8.98 5.27
C LEU A 58 -11.31 10.40 5.56
N PHE A 59 -10.00 10.58 5.48
CA PHE A 59 -9.37 11.90 5.65
C PHE A 59 -9.41 12.77 4.38
N ALA A 60 -9.87 12.23 3.25
CA ALA A 60 -10.01 12.92 1.98
C ALA A 60 -11.34 13.68 1.85
N ALA A 61 -12.31 13.44 2.74
CA ALA A 61 -13.63 14.10 2.72
C ALA A 61 -13.58 15.65 2.75
N LYS A 62 -12.47 16.27 3.16
CA LYS A 62 -12.30 17.73 3.08
C LYS A 62 -12.21 18.25 1.65
N ILE A 63 -11.84 17.41 0.68
CA ILE A 63 -11.65 17.76 -0.74
C ILE A 63 -12.94 18.23 -1.39
N PHE A 64 -14.10 17.76 -0.92
CA PHE A 64 -15.40 18.22 -1.42
C PHE A 64 -15.58 19.74 -1.34
N ARG A 65 -14.83 20.43 -0.48
CA ARG A 65 -14.90 21.89 -0.28
C ARG A 65 -13.74 22.66 -0.92
N TYR A 66 -12.83 21.99 -1.61
CA TYR A 66 -11.61 22.62 -2.14
C TYR A 66 -11.79 23.12 -3.57
N SER A 67 -11.25 24.29 -3.87
CA SER A 67 -10.88 24.66 -5.24
C SER A 67 -9.72 23.78 -5.73
N PHE A 68 -9.47 23.75 -7.05
CA PHE A 68 -8.34 22.98 -7.59
C PHE A 68 -7.00 23.42 -7.00
N TRP A 69 -6.81 24.74 -6.85
CA TRP A 69 -5.58 25.28 -6.26
C TRP A 69 -5.42 24.88 -4.79
N GLN A 70 -6.51 24.87 -4.03
CA GLN A 70 -6.50 24.39 -2.63
C GLN A 70 -6.20 22.90 -2.54
N LEU A 71 -6.73 22.08 -3.47
CA LEU A 71 -6.39 20.66 -3.57
C LEU A 71 -4.89 20.47 -3.80
N PHE A 72 -4.33 21.20 -4.78
CA PHE A 72 -2.92 21.12 -5.12
C PHE A 72 -2.04 21.53 -3.93
N ALA A 73 -2.26 22.72 -3.39
CA ALA A 73 -1.40 23.29 -2.36
C ALA A 73 -1.51 22.60 -0.99
N HIS A 74 -2.70 22.11 -0.61
CA HIS A 74 -2.89 21.50 0.71
C HIS A 74 -2.76 19.98 0.73
N ARG A 75 -2.77 19.31 -0.42
CA ARG A 75 -2.70 17.83 -0.46
C ARG A 75 -1.72 17.31 -1.49
N LEU A 76 -1.87 17.66 -2.76
CA LEU A 76 -1.04 17.07 -3.82
C LEU A 76 0.42 17.44 -3.66
N TRP A 77 0.74 18.68 -3.28
CA TRP A 77 2.10 19.14 -3.01
C TRP A 77 2.84 18.26 -1.99
N PHE A 78 2.17 17.89 -0.90
CA PHE A 78 2.74 17.05 0.16
C PHE A 78 2.94 15.60 -0.25
N LEU A 79 2.34 15.16 -1.35
CA LEU A 79 2.52 13.83 -1.93
C LEU A 79 3.53 13.85 -3.08
N LEU A 80 3.47 14.90 -3.90
CA LEU A 80 4.26 15.07 -5.12
C LEU A 80 5.74 15.27 -4.81
N VAL A 81 6.07 16.13 -3.83
CA VAL A 81 7.48 16.38 -3.48
C VAL A 81 8.19 15.10 -3.01
N PRO A 82 7.70 14.37 -1.99
CA PRO A 82 8.36 13.12 -1.62
C PRO A 82 8.36 12.11 -2.77
N TYR A 83 7.31 12.05 -3.60
CA TYR A 83 7.30 11.14 -4.75
C TYR A 83 8.43 11.44 -5.75
N VAL A 84 8.58 12.69 -6.17
CA VAL A 84 9.59 13.11 -7.15
C VAL A 84 11.01 12.95 -6.60
N ILE A 85 11.22 13.14 -5.30
CA ILE A 85 12.52 12.96 -4.66
C ILE A 85 12.86 11.48 -4.52
N TRP A 86 11.95 10.68 -4.00
CA TRP A 86 12.28 9.33 -3.55
C TRP A 86 12.20 8.28 -4.67
N VAL A 87 11.40 8.48 -5.71
CA VAL A 87 11.33 7.50 -6.82
C VAL A 87 12.70 7.35 -7.51
N PRO A 88 13.37 8.40 -7.98
CA PRO A 88 14.66 8.25 -8.64
C PRO A 88 15.73 7.62 -7.74
N LEU A 89 15.70 7.96 -6.44
CA LEU A 89 16.64 7.41 -5.46
C LEU A 89 16.41 5.91 -5.21
N GLU A 90 15.15 5.51 -5.10
CA GLU A 90 14.76 4.11 -4.89
C GLU A 90 15.08 3.27 -6.11
N LEU A 91 14.74 3.76 -7.31
CA LEU A 91 15.11 3.11 -8.56
C LEU A 91 16.63 3.00 -8.70
N ALA A 92 17.37 4.08 -8.46
CA ALA A 92 18.83 4.07 -8.56
C ALA A 92 19.45 3.04 -7.61
N ALA A 93 18.99 3.01 -6.35
CA ALA A 93 19.46 2.03 -5.35
C ALA A 93 19.16 0.59 -5.79
N PHE A 94 17.95 0.32 -6.30
CA PHE A 94 17.61 -1.00 -6.79
C PHE A 94 18.42 -1.40 -8.04
N GLN A 95 18.70 -0.45 -8.93
CA GLN A 95 19.49 -0.71 -10.14
C GLN A 95 20.92 -1.16 -9.82
N VAL A 96 21.53 -0.68 -8.73
CA VAL A 96 22.84 -1.19 -8.28
C VAL A 96 22.80 -2.70 -8.06
N ILE A 97 21.69 -3.23 -7.50
CA ILE A 97 21.49 -4.67 -7.25
C ILE A 97 21.36 -5.41 -8.58
N ILE A 98 20.50 -4.91 -9.48
CA ILE A 98 20.24 -5.54 -10.78
C ILE A 98 21.49 -5.57 -11.66
N MET A 99 22.30 -4.51 -11.63
CA MET A 99 23.57 -4.49 -12.36
C MET A 99 24.55 -5.53 -11.85
N ASN A 100 24.61 -5.75 -10.53
CA ASN A 100 25.48 -6.77 -9.95
C ASN A 100 24.98 -8.19 -10.25
N ASP A 101 23.69 -8.44 -10.05
CA ASP A 101 23.10 -9.79 -10.18
C ASP A 101 23.00 -10.27 -11.63
N TYR A 102 22.87 -9.34 -12.59
CA TYR A 102 22.59 -9.67 -13.99
C TYR A 102 23.60 -9.08 -14.98
N ASP A 103 24.71 -8.51 -14.50
CA ASP A 103 25.73 -7.82 -15.30
C ASP A 103 25.13 -6.82 -16.30
N SER A 104 24.08 -6.12 -15.87
CA SER A 104 23.32 -5.21 -16.72
C SER A 104 23.94 -3.81 -16.74
N ALA A 105 23.73 -3.06 -17.82
CA ALA A 105 24.21 -1.68 -17.92
C ALA A 105 23.30 -0.70 -17.15
N TRP A 106 23.87 0.42 -16.70
CA TRP A 106 23.10 1.49 -16.04
C TRP A 106 22.01 2.04 -16.97
N PRO A 107 20.74 2.14 -16.53
CA PRO A 107 19.65 2.62 -17.40
C PRO A 107 19.80 4.08 -17.83
N SER A 108 19.22 4.42 -18.97
CA SER A 108 19.18 5.82 -19.46
C SER A 108 18.35 6.72 -18.54
N VAL A 109 18.60 8.03 -18.56
CA VAL A 109 17.78 9.02 -17.81
C VAL A 109 16.30 8.92 -18.20
N THR A 110 16.00 8.61 -19.46
CA THR A 110 14.64 8.42 -19.96
C THR A 110 13.93 7.27 -19.23
N TYR A 111 14.62 6.19 -18.88
CA TYR A 111 14.03 5.11 -18.08
C TYR A 111 13.54 5.64 -16.72
N PHE A 112 14.36 6.41 -16.00
CA PHE A 112 13.96 6.99 -14.70
C PHE A 112 12.77 7.93 -14.84
N LEU A 113 12.73 8.75 -15.89
CA LEU A 113 11.61 9.65 -16.16
C LEU A 113 10.32 8.88 -16.50
N LEU A 114 10.42 7.83 -17.33
CA LEU A 114 9.28 6.98 -17.67
C LEU A 114 8.73 6.27 -16.43
N GLN A 115 9.59 5.76 -15.55
CA GLN A 115 9.15 5.11 -14.31
C GLN A 115 8.51 6.10 -13.31
N LEU A 116 9.02 7.33 -13.27
CA LEU A 116 8.43 8.40 -12.50
C LEU A 116 7.01 8.74 -12.99
N VAL A 117 6.76 8.72 -14.29
CA VAL A 117 5.45 9.03 -14.88
C VAL A 117 4.49 7.84 -14.85
N SER A 118 4.99 6.61 -15.07
CA SER A 118 4.19 5.38 -15.10
C SER A 118 3.68 4.97 -13.71
N GLY A 119 4.39 5.35 -12.65
CA GLY A 119 4.06 4.97 -11.28
C GLY A 119 4.38 3.50 -10.97
N SER A 120 5.19 2.84 -11.80
CA SER A 120 5.61 1.44 -11.68
C SER A 120 6.81 1.28 -10.74
N THR A 121 6.72 1.86 -9.54
CA THR A 121 7.80 1.91 -8.54
C THR A 121 7.33 1.30 -7.21
N MET A 122 8.24 1.04 -6.26
CA MET A 122 7.82 0.49 -4.96
C MET A 122 6.96 1.47 -4.15
N ILE A 123 7.16 2.77 -4.33
CA ILE A 123 6.38 3.83 -3.67
C ILE A 123 5.17 4.30 -4.50
N TRP A 124 4.66 3.44 -5.39
CA TRP A 124 3.49 3.69 -6.24
C TRP A 124 2.26 4.21 -5.47
N PHE A 125 2.12 3.90 -4.19
CA PHE A 125 1.00 4.36 -3.37
C PHE A 125 0.93 5.89 -3.27
N LEU A 126 2.06 6.62 -3.33
CA LEU A 126 2.07 8.08 -3.37
C LEU A 126 1.48 8.60 -4.68
N TYR A 127 1.88 7.99 -5.80
CA TYR A 127 1.32 8.29 -7.11
C TYR A 127 -0.19 8.00 -7.15
N ALA A 128 -0.61 6.84 -6.64
CA ALA A 128 -2.02 6.47 -6.52
C ALA A 128 -2.79 7.49 -5.68
N LEU A 129 -2.24 7.94 -4.55
CA LEU A 129 -2.90 8.97 -3.74
C LEU A 129 -3.01 10.31 -4.48
N ILE A 130 -2.00 10.73 -5.24
CA ILE A 130 -2.09 11.94 -6.08
C ILE A 130 -3.27 11.80 -7.04
N LEU A 131 -3.31 10.70 -7.80
CA LEU A 131 -4.37 10.42 -8.77
C LEU A 131 -5.76 10.35 -8.10
N PHE A 132 -5.89 9.58 -7.02
CA PHE A 132 -7.17 9.34 -6.36
C PHE A 132 -7.75 10.62 -5.76
N ASN A 133 -6.90 11.55 -5.34
CA ASN A 133 -7.31 12.86 -4.88
C ASN A 133 -7.84 13.76 -5.99
N ILE A 134 -7.19 13.72 -7.15
CA ILE A 134 -7.67 14.41 -8.36
C ILE A 134 -9.01 13.83 -8.78
N VAL A 135 -9.11 12.49 -8.87
CA VAL A 135 -10.35 11.80 -9.23
C VAL A 135 -11.47 12.10 -8.24
N LEU A 136 -11.22 12.02 -6.93
CA LEU A 136 -12.23 12.38 -5.92
C LEU A 136 -12.69 13.83 -6.06
N TRP A 137 -11.78 14.75 -6.36
CA TRP A 137 -12.13 16.14 -6.63
C TRP A 137 -12.99 16.27 -7.89
N LEU A 138 -12.68 15.55 -8.98
CA LEU A 138 -13.49 15.55 -10.20
C LEU A 138 -14.89 14.96 -9.96
N LEU A 139 -14.99 13.90 -9.16
CA LEU A 139 -16.24 13.23 -8.83
C LEU A 139 -17.08 13.97 -7.78
N ARG A 140 -16.59 15.07 -7.18
CA ARG A 140 -17.19 15.73 -6.00
C ARG A 140 -18.64 16.20 -6.18
N SER A 141 -19.06 16.43 -7.42
CA SER A 141 -20.39 16.94 -7.75
C SER A 141 -21.43 15.82 -7.93
N LEU A 142 -20.99 14.56 -7.97
CA LEU A 142 -21.86 13.40 -8.16
C LEU A 142 -22.47 12.93 -6.83
N PRO A 143 -23.65 12.28 -6.85
CA PRO A 143 -24.12 11.56 -5.68
C PRO A 143 -23.15 10.41 -5.34
N GLY A 144 -23.02 10.08 -4.06
CA GLY A 144 -21.97 9.16 -3.59
C GLY A 144 -22.00 7.76 -4.22
N TRP A 145 -23.18 7.24 -4.53
CA TRP A 145 -23.31 5.95 -5.22
C TRP A 145 -22.74 6.01 -6.66
N ALA A 146 -23.03 7.10 -7.39
CA ALA A 146 -22.54 7.29 -8.75
C ALA A 146 -21.03 7.54 -8.76
N ALA A 147 -20.52 8.29 -7.78
CA ALA A 147 -19.09 8.48 -7.63
C ALA A 147 -18.34 7.16 -7.39
N VAL A 148 -18.86 6.28 -6.53
CA VAL A 148 -18.27 4.95 -6.31
C VAL A 148 -18.35 4.09 -7.57
N LEU A 149 -19.49 4.08 -8.26
CA LEU A 149 -19.65 3.33 -9.50
C LEU A 149 -18.67 3.80 -10.59
N VAL A 150 -18.60 5.11 -10.84
CA VAL A 150 -17.66 5.70 -11.82
C VAL A 150 -16.21 5.42 -11.44
N SER A 151 -15.89 5.48 -10.15
CA SER A 151 -14.53 5.21 -9.66
C SER A 151 -14.07 3.75 -9.87
N PHE A 152 -15.01 2.83 -10.08
CA PHE A 152 -14.74 1.45 -10.46
C PHE A 152 -14.76 1.27 -11.98
N LEU A 153 -15.80 1.74 -12.66
CA LEU A 153 -15.99 1.55 -14.10
C LEU A 153 -14.93 2.27 -14.94
N ALA A 154 -14.49 3.46 -14.54
CA ALA A 154 -13.50 4.23 -15.29
C ALA A 154 -12.14 3.50 -15.42
N PRO A 155 -11.49 3.04 -14.33
CA PRO A 155 -10.28 2.25 -14.47
C PRO A 155 -10.55 0.86 -15.05
N ALA A 156 -11.73 0.26 -14.83
CA ALA A 156 -12.09 -1.03 -15.42
C ALA A 156 -12.13 -0.96 -16.96
N ALA A 157 -12.67 0.13 -17.51
CA ALA A 157 -12.69 0.38 -18.96
C ALA A 157 -11.28 0.55 -19.57
N LEU A 158 -10.28 0.85 -18.75
CA LEU A 158 -8.89 1.01 -19.17
C LEU A 158 -8.05 -0.25 -18.93
N LEU A 159 -8.63 -1.33 -18.40
CA LEU A 159 -7.93 -2.58 -18.09
C LEU A 159 -7.10 -3.17 -19.25
N PRO A 160 -7.51 -3.08 -20.53
CA PRO A 160 -6.67 -3.55 -21.64
C PRO A 160 -5.27 -2.92 -21.68
N PHE A 161 -5.06 -1.77 -21.04
CA PHE A 161 -3.77 -1.07 -20.99
C PHE A 161 -2.94 -1.36 -19.72
N HIS A 162 -3.39 -2.28 -18.85
CA HIS A 162 -2.78 -2.52 -17.54
C HIS A 162 -1.34 -3.06 -17.60
N GLU A 163 -0.96 -3.74 -18.68
CA GLU A 163 0.41 -4.23 -18.89
C GLU A 163 1.40 -3.08 -19.00
N HIS A 164 0.99 -1.98 -19.65
CA HIS A 164 1.81 -0.79 -19.86
C HIS A 164 1.72 0.17 -18.66
N TRP A 165 0.55 0.19 -18.00
CA TRP A 165 0.24 1.06 -16.89
C TRP A 165 -0.29 0.25 -15.71
N HIS A 166 0.62 -0.32 -14.93
CA HIS A 166 0.28 -1.18 -13.78
C HIS A 166 -0.62 -0.52 -12.73
N LEU A 167 -0.68 0.81 -12.71
CA LEU A 167 -1.58 1.55 -11.83
C LEU A 167 -3.06 1.35 -12.19
N ILE A 168 -3.39 1.02 -13.43
CA ILE A 168 -4.79 0.82 -13.85
C ILE A 168 -5.41 -0.32 -13.05
N ALA A 169 -4.80 -1.50 -13.06
CA ALA A 169 -5.28 -2.66 -12.30
C ALA A 169 -5.39 -2.35 -10.80
N LYS A 170 -4.38 -1.68 -10.23
CA LYS A 170 -4.41 -1.22 -8.83
C LYS A 170 -5.58 -0.24 -8.58
N SER A 171 -5.87 0.65 -9.53
CA SER A 171 -6.94 1.63 -9.41
C SER A 171 -8.31 0.97 -9.39
N VAL A 172 -8.54 -0.08 -10.19
CA VAL A 172 -9.81 -0.84 -10.16
C VAL A 172 -10.13 -1.35 -8.74
N ILE A 173 -9.11 -1.80 -8.00
CA ILE A 173 -9.28 -2.30 -6.63
C ILE A 173 -9.40 -1.16 -5.61
N TYR A 174 -8.46 -0.21 -5.63
CA TYR A 174 -8.27 0.69 -4.50
C TYR A 174 -9.01 2.03 -4.62
N LEU A 175 -9.25 2.52 -5.84
CA LEU A 175 -9.92 3.80 -6.05
C LEU A 175 -11.38 3.76 -5.56
N PRO A 176 -12.19 2.70 -5.82
CA PRO A 176 -13.54 2.61 -5.28
C PRO A 176 -13.58 2.61 -3.76
N VAL A 177 -12.66 1.91 -3.11
CA VAL A 177 -12.53 1.86 -1.64
C VAL A 177 -12.21 3.26 -1.09
N PHE A 178 -11.30 3.99 -1.73
CA PHE A 178 -10.94 5.35 -1.35
C PHE A 178 -12.12 6.32 -1.50
N VAL A 179 -12.82 6.28 -2.64
CA VAL A 179 -13.98 7.15 -2.92
C VAL A 179 -15.14 6.82 -2.00
N PHE A 180 -15.43 5.53 -1.79
CA PHE A 180 -16.45 5.06 -0.84
C PHE A 180 -16.17 5.62 0.56
N ALA A 181 -14.94 5.50 1.04
CA ALA A 181 -14.58 6.00 2.35
C ALA A 181 -14.73 7.53 2.48
N ALA A 182 -14.45 8.29 1.42
CA ALA A 182 -14.63 9.74 1.42
C ALA A 182 -16.11 10.13 1.51
N TYR A 183 -16.96 9.54 0.66
CA TYR A 183 -18.40 9.83 0.59
C TYR A 183 -19.18 9.31 1.81
N PHE A 184 -18.88 8.09 2.25
CA PHE A 184 -19.62 7.38 3.30
C PHE A 184 -18.93 7.42 4.66
N SER A 185 -18.06 8.40 4.90
CA SER A 185 -17.30 8.57 6.15
C SER A 185 -18.18 8.53 7.41
N ALA A 186 -19.36 9.15 7.38
CA ALA A 186 -20.32 9.11 8.49
C ALA A 186 -20.83 7.68 8.78
N SER A 187 -21.11 6.89 7.73
CA SER A 187 -21.51 5.49 7.87
C SER A 187 -20.38 4.63 8.42
N VAL A 188 -19.15 4.83 7.95
CA VAL A 188 -17.97 4.13 8.51
C VAL A 188 -17.78 4.48 9.98
N HIS A 189 -17.95 5.74 10.37
CA HIS A 189 -17.89 6.13 11.79
C HIS A 189 -18.99 5.48 12.63
N ARG A 190 -20.24 5.45 12.14
CA ARG A 190 -21.35 4.74 12.80
C ARG A 190 -21.08 3.24 12.94
N PHE A 191 -20.50 2.62 11.93
CA PHE A 191 -20.08 1.22 11.98
C PHE A 191 -19.01 0.99 13.06
N THR A 192 -17.98 1.84 13.12
CA THR A 192 -16.91 1.72 14.13
C THR A 192 -17.39 1.85 15.57
N ALA A 193 -18.47 2.60 15.82
CA ALA A 193 -19.08 2.70 17.15
C ALA A 193 -19.68 1.37 17.64
N HIS A 194 -20.04 0.49 16.70
CA HIS A 194 -20.64 -0.82 16.95
C HIS A 194 -19.66 -1.98 16.78
N ALA A 195 -18.42 -1.72 16.37
CA ALA A 195 -17.44 -2.72 15.96
C ALA A 195 -17.12 -3.77 17.04
N LYS A 196 -17.29 -3.44 18.33
CA LYS A 196 -17.02 -4.36 19.45
C LYS A 196 -18.21 -5.25 19.84
N ARG A 197 -19.39 -5.06 19.22
CA ARG A 197 -20.56 -5.89 19.50
C ARG A 197 -20.34 -7.30 18.95
N VAL A 198 -20.62 -8.32 19.76
CA VAL A 198 -20.43 -9.74 19.38
C VAL A 198 -21.08 -10.10 18.04
N PRO A 199 -22.34 -9.72 17.74
CA PRO A 199 -22.94 -10.02 16.44
C PRO A 199 -22.21 -9.37 15.25
N VAL A 200 -21.64 -8.16 15.46
CA VAL A 200 -20.87 -7.47 14.42
C VAL A 200 -19.56 -8.22 14.17
N VAL A 201 -18.85 -8.61 15.23
CA VAL A 201 -17.60 -9.38 15.13
C VAL A 201 -17.86 -10.70 14.40
N ILE A 202 -18.88 -11.46 14.80
CA ILE A 202 -19.25 -12.72 14.14
C ILE A 202 -19.57 -12.48 12.66
N GLY A 203 -20.41 -11.48 12.36
CA GLY A 203 -20.83 -11.19 10.99
C GLY A 203 -19.67 -10.80 10.07
N VAL A 204 -18.76 -9.94 10.54
CA VAL A 204 -17.60 -9.57 9.72
C VAL A 204 -16.59 -10.70 9.58
N THR A 205 -16.41 -11.53 10.61
CA THR A 205 -15.55 -12.70 10.53
C THR A 205 -16.13 -13.73 9.55
N ALA A 206 -17.44 -13.98 9.58
CA ALA A 206 -18.10 -14.86 8.62
C ALA A 206 -17.97 -14.32 7.18
N ALA A 207 -18.18 -13.01 6.97
CA ALA A 207 -17.98 -12.38 5.66
C ALA A 207 -16.52 -12.52 5.18
N TYR A 208 -15.55 -12.30 6.07
CA TYR A 208 -14.14 -12.49 5.77
C TYR A 208 -13.82 -13.92 5.34
N LEU A 209 -14.26 -14.91 6.12
CA LEU A 209 -14.04 -16.32 5.83
C LEU A 209 -14.73 -16.72 4.53
N MET A 210 -15.92 -16.21 4.24
CA MET A 210 -16.61 -16.43 2.97
C MET A 210 -15.81 -15.87 1.79
N GLY A 211 -15.28 -14.65 1.91
CA GLY A 211 -14.41 -14.07 0.88
C GLY A 211 -13.11 -14.85 0.70
N TYR A 212 -12.49 -15.29 1.79
CA TYR A 212 -11.27 -16.09 1.77
C TYR A 212 -11.50 -17.47 1.13
N ILE A 213 -12.49 -18.22 1.60
CA ILE A 213 -12.87 -19.53 1.04
C ILE A 213 -13.27 -19.39 -0.43
N GLY A 214 -14.01 -18.35 -0.80
CA GLY A 214 -14.38 -18.08 -2.19
C GLY A 214 -13.15 -17.87 -3.08
N ALA A 215 -12.13 -17.17 -2.59
CA ALA A 215 -10.88 -16.97 -3.31
C ALA A 215 -10.06 -18.27 -3.43
N GLU A 216 -10.02 -19.10 -2.39
CA GLU A 216 -9.35 -20.42 -2.43
C GLU A 216 -10.05 -21.39 -3.39
N ILE A 217 -11.39 -21.45 -3.34
CA ILE A 217 -12.19 -22.25 -4.28
C ILE A 217 -11.91 -21.80 -5.71
N TRP A 218 -11.96 -20.49 -5.97
CA TRP A 218 -11.62 -19.94 -7.28
C TRP A 218 -10.21 -20.32 -7.72
N GLY A 219 -9.21 -20.14 -6.84
CA GLY A 219 -7.82 -20.53 -7.10
C GLY A 219 -7.67 -22.01 -7.46
N SER A 220 -8.43 -22.89 -6.78
CA SER A 220 -8.44 -24.33 -7.08
C SER A 220 -9.13 -24.70 -8.40
N MET A 221 -10.10 -23.90 -8.84
CA MET A 221 -10.85 -24.10 -10.10
C MET A 221 -10.14 -23.50 -11.32
N ARG A 222 -9.09 -22.71 -11.12
CA ARG A 222 -8.36 -21.93 -12.13
C ARG A 222 -7.62 -22.78 -13.20
N SER A 223 -7.88 -24.07 -13.32
CA SER A 223 -7.26 -24.93 -14.33
C SER A 223 -8.02 -25.00 -15.66
N SER A 224 -9.15 -24.30 -15.81
CA SER A 224 -9.93 -24.28 -17.05
C SER A 224 -10.10 -22.85 -17.54
N THR A 225 -9.52 -22.52 -18.68
CA THR A 225 -9.72 -21.23 -19.36
C THR A 225 -11.19 -21.08 -19.73
N ILE A 226 -11.94 -20.30 -18.95
CA ILE A 226 -13.33 -19.96 -19.27
C ILE A 226 -13.30 -18.72 -20.14
N TYR A 227 -13.35 -18.92 -21.45
CA TYR A 227 -13.60 -17.83 -22.39
C TYR A 227 -15.07 -17.43 -22.28
N TRP A 228 -15.34 -16.17 -21.91
CA TRP A 228 -16.67 -15.61 -21.97
C TRP A 228 -16.83 -14.79 -23.24
N ASP A 229 -17.52 -15.34 -24.24
CA ASP A 229 -17.89 -14.65 -25.49
C ASP A 229 -19.08 -13.69 -25.23
N GLY A 230 -18.86 -12.66 -24.42
CA GLY A 230 -19.83 -11.58 -24.18
C GLY A 230 -20.04 -10.68 -25.42
N PRO A 231 -21.14 -9.89 -25.46
CA PRO A 231 -21.40 -9.02 -26.60
C PRO A 231 -20.50 -7.79 -26.61
N GLY A 232 -19.67 -7.67 -27.65
CA GLY A 232 -18.72 -6.59 -27.86
C GLY A 232 -17.29 -7.05 -27.58
N ILE A 233 -16.35 -6.62 -28.41
CA ILE A 233 -14.94 -7.04 -28.43
C ILE A 233 -14.24 -6.65 -27.12
N ILE A 234 -14.44 -7.43 -26.06
CA ILE A 234 -13.69 -7.41 -24.80
C ILE A 234 -13.45 -8.87 -24.44
N GLU A 235 -12.26 -9.38 -24.73
CA GLU A 235 -11.82 -10.68 -24.25
C GLU A 235 -11.68 -10.59 -22.71
N PHE A 236 -12.56 -11.24 -21.97
CA PHE A 236 -12.41 -11.42 -20.51
C PHE A 236 -11.56 -12.67 -20.29
N GLY A 237 -10.32 -12.49 -19.86
CA GLY A 237 -9.41 -13.58 -19.49
C GLY A 237 -9.41 -13.87 -17.99
N ASP A 238 -8.51 -14.77 -17.58
CA ASP A 238 -8.32 -15.16 -16.18
C ASP A 238 -7.96 -13.96 -15.28
N PHE A 239 -7.24 -12.97 -15.84
CA PHE A 239 -6.82 -11.78 -15.11
C PHE A 239 -8.00 -10.88 -14.71
N GLU A 240 -8.93 -10.62 -15.63
CA GLU A 240 -10.11 -9.80 -15.37
C GLU A 240 -11.03 -10.46 -14.33
N LEU A 241 -11.22 -11.78 -14.44
CA LEU A 241 -12.03 -12.56 -13.49
C LEU A 241 -11.38 -12.59 -12.10
N ASP A 242 -10.07 -12.81 -12.01
CA ASP A 242 -9.31 -12.71 -10.76
C ASP A 242 -9.48 -11.33 -10.10
N LEU A 243 -9.42 -10.27 -10.91
CA LEU A 243 -9.53 -8.91 -10.44
C LEU A 243 -10.92 -8.64 -9.85
N LEU A 244 -11.98 -9.09 -10.53
CA LEU A 244 -13.35 -8.97 -10.04
C LEU A 244 -13.55 -9.73 -8.73
N LEU A 245 -13.04 -10.95 -8.64
CA LEU A 245 -13.16 -11.77 -7.42
C LEU A 245 -12.34 -11.21 -6.26
N ARG A 246 -11.14 -10.66 -6.52
CA ARG A 246 -10.36 -9.92 -5.52
C ARG A 246 -11.13 -8.73 -4.97
N ILE A 247 -11.89 -8.02 -5.79
CA ILE A 247 -12.70 -6.89 -5.34
C ILE A 247 -13.82 -7.36 -4.42
N VAL A 248 -14.50 -8.46 -4.77
CA VAL A 248 -15.52 -9.08 -3.91
C VAL A 248 -14.89 -9.54 -2.59
N GLN A 249 -13.76 -10.24 -2.63
CA GLN A 249 -13.02 -10.67 -1.45
C GLN A 249 -12.65 -9.47 -0.56
N HIS A 250 -12.11 -8.39 -1.14
CA HIS A 250 -11.76 -7.19 -0.38
C HIS A 250 -12.99 -6.48 0.20
N ALA A 251 -14.10 -6.41 -0.55
CA ALA A 251 -15.36 -5.83 -0.06
C ALA A 251 -15.89 -6.60 1.16
N LEU A 252 -15.81 -7.93 1.14
CA LEU A 252 -16.18 -8.79 2.27
C LEU A 252 -15.20 -8.70 3.45
N SER A 253 -13.93 -8.47 3.17
CA SER A 253 -12.86 -8.50 4.17
C SER A 253 -12.60 -7.16 4.88
N LEU A 254 -12.84 -6.03 4.20
CA LEU A 254 -12.58 -4.68 4.73
C LEU A 254 -13.35 -4.37 6.04
N PRO A 255 -14.63 -4.76 6.21
CA PRO A 255 -15.33 -4.58 7.48
C PRO A 255 -14.61 -5.28 8.64
N ALA A 256 -14.09 -6.50 8.43
CA ALA A 256 -13.32 -7.22 9.44
C ALA A 256 -12.00 -6.51 9.75
N ALA A 257 -11.34 -5.95 8.73
CA ALA A 257 -10.13 -5.14 8.89
C ALA A 257 -10.34 -3.92 9.80
N ILE A 258 -11.48 -3.23 9.62
CA ILE A 258 -11.88 -2.10 10.46
C ILE A 258 -12.17 -2.58 11.88
N VAL A 259 -12.95 -3.66 12.04
CA VAL A 259 -13.29 -4.22 13.36
C VAL A 259 -12.03 -4.65 14.11
N LEU A 260 -11.12 -5.38 13.47
CA LEU A 260 -9.84 -5.77 14.04
C LEU A 260 -9.05 -4.54 14.51
N SER A 261 -8.95 -3.51 13.67
CA SER A 261 -8.27 -2.25 14.03
C SER A 261 -8.91 -1.57 15.25
N VAL A 262 -10.23 -1.66 15.41
CA VAL A 262 -10.96 -1.14 16.58
C VAL A 262 -10.75 -2.03 17.81
N VAL A 263 -10.81 -3.36 17.67
CA VAL A 263 -10.61 -4.30 18.78
C VAL A 263 -9.19 -4.17 19.33
N LEU A 264 -8.19 -4.04 18.45
CA LEU A 264 -6.79 -3.84 18.84
C LEU A 264 -6.57 -2.55 19.65
N THR A 265 -7.47 -1.57 19.59
CA THR A 265 -7.41 -0.39 20.49
C THR A 265 -7.57 -0.76 21.96
N ALA A 266 -8.18 -1.91 22.27
CA ALA A 266 -8.40 -2.38 23.63
C ALA A 266 -7.19 -3.11 24.21
N LEU A 267 -6.21 -3.51 23.38
CA LEU A 267 -4.99 -4.20 23.82
C LEU A 267 -3.89 -3.16 24.10
N PRO A 268 -3.53 -2.87 25.37
CA PRO A 268 -2.67 -1.72 25.68
C PRO A 268 -1.27 -1.83 25.07
N ARG A 269 -0.63 -3.00 25.16
CA ARG A 269 0.73 -3.21 24.66
C ARG A 269 0.80 -3.14 23.12
N VAL A 270 -0.11 -3.83 22.46
CA VAL A 270 -0.19 -3.89 20.99
C VAL A 270 -0.57 -2.53 20.40
N SER A 271 -1.57 -1.86 20.99
CA SER A 271 -2.02 -0.55 20.50
C SER A 271 -0.95 0.52 20.60
N VAL A 272 -0.10 0.53 21.63
CA VAL A 272 1.00 1.50 21.75
C VAL A 272 1.98 1.38 20.58
N VAL A 273 2.36 0.16 20.23
CA VAL A 273 3.27 -0.10 19.10
C VAL A 273 2.61 0.27 17.78
N LEU A 274 1.39 -0.21 17.52
CA LEU A 274 0.67 0.08 16.27
C LEU A 274 0.36 1.57 16.10
N LEU A 275 0.04 2.29 17.19
CA LEU A 275 -0.13 3.74 17.15
C LEU A 275 1.19 4.46 16.83
N LYS A 276 2.31 4.00 17.38
CA LYS A 276 3.63 4.57 17.08
C LYS A 276 3.97 4.38 15.60
N LEU A 277 3.74 3.19 15.04
CA LEU A 277 3.95 2.91 13.62
C LEU A 277 3.00 3.72 12.74
N GLY A 278 1.71 3.68 13.06
CA GLY A 278 0.63 4.36 12.34
C GLY A 278 0.76 5.88 12.25
N ARG A 279 1.35 6.52 13.27
CA ARG A 279 1.65 7.96 13.24
C ARG A 279 2.86 8.31 12.38
N ASN A 280 3.67 7.33 12.00
CA ASN A 280 4.92 7.50 11.26
C ASN A 280 4.96 6.64 10.00
N THR A 281 3.79 6.41 9.39
CA THR A 281 3.72 5.53 8.23
C THR A 281 4.48 6.05 7.03
N LEU A 282 4.43 7.35 6.72
CA LEU A 282 5.12 7.89 5.54
C LEU A 282 6.64 7.61 5.56
N PRO A 283 7.39 7.94 6.63
CA PRO A 283 8.80 7.54 6.73
C PRO A 283 9.02 6.03 6.57
N LEU A 284 8.14 5.18 7.11
CA LEU A 284 8.26 3.73 6.98
C LEU A 284 7.97 3.25 5.55
N TYR A 285 6.90 3.74 4.91
CA TYR A 285 6.56 3.39 3.53
C TYR A 285 7.66 3.81 2.54
N VAL A 286 8.31 4.94 2.77
CA VAL A 286 9.42 5.37 1.92
C VAL A 286 10.71 4.63 2.28
N GLY A 287 11.00 4.49 3.57
CA GLY A 287 12.28 3.96 4.06
C GLY A 287 12.42 2.45 4.04
N HIS A 288 11.33 1.70 4.11
CA HIS A 288 11.42 0.24 4.29
C HIS A 288 12.22 -0.45 3.19
N HIS A 289 12.04 -0.03 1.94
CA HIS A 289 12.72 -0.65 0.81
C HIS A 289 14.24 -0.44 0.90
N PHE A 290 14.69 0.79 1.19
CA PHE A 290 16.11 1.08 1.44
C PHE A 290 16.66 0.26 2.62
N GLY A 291 15.86 0.05 3.65
CA GLY A 291 16.24 -0.79 4.79
C GLY A 291 16.44 -2.26 4.42
N ILE A 292 15.55 -2.81 3.57
CA ILE A 292 15.66 -4.17 3.05
C ILE A 292 16.90 -4.27 2.14
N MET A 293 17.08 -3.34 1.19
CA MET A 293 18.27 -3.32 0.35
C MET A 293 19.55 -3.27 1.18
N ALA A 294 19.63 -2.36 2.15
CA ALA A 294 20.83 -2.19 2.95
C ALA A 294 21.18 -3.40 3.82
N MET A 295 20.17 -4.05 4.44
CA MET A 295 20.37 -5.16 5.39
C MET A 295 20.29 -6.55 4.78
N PHE A 296 19.85 -6.68 3.53
CA PHE A 296 19.84 -7.94 2.80
C PHE A 296 20.71 -7.85 1.55
N HIS A 297 20.25 -7.18 0.50
CA HIS A 297 20.94 -7.17 -0.80
C HIS A 297 22.38 -6.64 -0.70
N TYR A 298 22.62 -5.53 -0.03
CA TYR A 298 23.94 -4.93 0.01
C TYR A 298 24.90 -5.71 0.93
N GLN A 299 24.37 -6.34 1.98
CA GLN A 299 25.17 -7.22 2.84
C GLN A 299 25.57 -8.48 2.08
N ARG A 300 24.60 -9.14 1.42
CA ARG A 300 24.88 -10.38 0.69
C ARG A 300 25.86 -10.16 -0.46
N LEU A 301 25.77 -9.02 -1.15
CA LEU A 301 26.59 -8.74 -2.34
C LEU A 301 28.02 -8.29 -2.03
N TRP A 302 28.24 -7.49 -0.99
CA TRP A 302 29.54 -6.83 -0.79
C TRP A 302 30.16 -7.03 0.59
N VAL A 303 29.46 -7.69 1.51
CA VAL A 303 29.97 -7.88 2.88
C VAL A 303 30.22 -9.35 3.17
N VAL A 304 29.23 -10.21 2.88
CA VAL A 304 29.31 -11.63 3.19
C VAL A 304 29.45 -12.53 1.97
N ASP A 305 29.19 -12.01 0.78
CA ASP A 305 29.31 -12.70 -0.51
C ASP A 305 28.52 -14.02 -0.55
N VAL A 306 27.19 -13.90 -0.46
CA VAL A 306 26.25 -15.02 -0.43
C VAL A 306 25.26 -14.91 -1.59
N GLU A 307 25.21 -15.96 -2.39
CA GLU A 307 24.31 -16.05 -3.53
C GLU A 307 22.88 -16.41 -3.11
N LEU A 308 21.91 -16.07 -3.96
CA LEU A 308 20.49 -16.26 -3.64
C LEU A 308 20.11 -17.74 -3.54
N ASP A 309 20.74 -18.62 -4.31
CA ASP A 309 20.48 -20.06 -4.32
C ASP A 309 21.08 -20.80 -3.11
N GLU A 310 22.03 -20.18 -2.41
CA GLU A 310 22.59 -20.70 -1.16
C GLU A 310 21.68 -20.47 0.06
N ILE A 311 20.67 -19.61 -0.08
CA ILE A 311 19.77 -19.23 1.00
C ILE A 311 18.50 -20.09 0.94
N SER A 312 18.23 -20.85 2.00
CA SER A 312 17.00 -21.63 2.15
C SER A 312 16.47 -21.62 3.58
N ARG A 313 15.22 -22.05 3.79
CA ARG A 313 14.63 -22.15 5.13
C ARG A 313 15.37 -23.14 6.03
N PHE A 314 15.97 -24.16 5.43
CA PHE A 314 16.74 -25.21 6.11
C PHE A 314 18.25 -25.01 5.99
N GLY A 315 18.70 -23.91 5.38
CA GLY A 315 20.12 -23.60 5.24
C GLY A 315 20.78 -23.23 6.57
N SER A 316 22.11 -23.30 6.58
CA SER A 316 22.92 -23.10 7.78
C SER A 316 22.80 -21.67 8.33
N PHE A 317 22.64 -21.56 9.66
CA PHE A 317 22.58 -20.27 10.31
C PHE A 317 24.00 -19.69 10.51
N PRO A 318 24.21 -18.37 10.32
CA PRO A 318 23.21 -17.36 9.95
C PRO A 318 23.01 -17.20 8.44
N LEU A 319 24.08 -17.27 7.65
CA LEU A 319 24.11 -16.69 6.30
C LEU A 319 23.35 -17.49 5.24
N GLY A 320 23.26 -18.81 5.37
CA GLY A 320 22.45 -19.64 4.47
C GLY A 320 20.98 -19.72 4.87
N ASN A 321 20.55 -19.03 5.94
CA ASN A 321 19.23 -19.22 6.52
C ASN A 321 18.24 -18.08 6.18
N THR A 322 17.12 -18.42 5.53
CA THR A 322 16.05 -17.47 5.18
C THR A 322 15.54 -16.67 6.38
N TYR A 323 15.33 -17.30 7.55
CA TYR A 323 14.76 -16.62 8.71
C TYR A 323 15.69 -15.56 9.28
N PHE A 324 17.01 -15.80 9.26
CA PHE A 324 18.01 -14.81 9.66
C PHE A 324 17.88 -13.54 8.81
N TRP A 325 17.90 -13.70 7.49
CA TRP A 325 17.77 -12.58 6.56
C TRP A 325 16.42 -11.87 6.69
N CYS A 326 15.32 -12.61 6.90
CA CYS A 326 14.00 -12.01 7.14
C CYS A 326 14.02 -11.09 8.36
N VAL A 327 14.64 -11.52 9.46
CA VAL A 327 14.77 -10.70 10.67
C VAL A 327 15.62 -9.45 10.40
N CYS A 328 16.79 -9.62 9.75
CA CYS A 328 17.66 -8.51 9.37
C CYS A 328 16.93 -7.49 8.49
N ALA A 329 16.19 -7.94 7.48
CA ALA A 329 15.45 -7.08 6.56
C ALA A 329 14.29 -6.34 7.24
N VAL A 330 13.53 -6.99 8.13
CA VAL A 330 12.49 -6.34 8.94
C VAL A 330 13.10 -5.27 9.85
N LEU A 331 14.19 -5.59 10.55
CA LEU A 331 14.89 -4.62 11.41
C LEU A 331 15.45 -3.46 10.59
N GLY A 332 16.03 -3.74 9.42
CA GLY A 332 16.49 -2.74 8.45
C GLY A 332 15.37 -1.81 8.00
N ALA A 333 14.22 -2.36 7.62
CA ALA A 333 13.05 -1.59 7.21
C ALA A 333 12.57 -0.63 8.31
N LEU A 334 12.48 -1.12 9.55
CA LEU A 334 12.08 -0.31 10.71
C LEU A 334 13.13 0.76 11.04
N ALA A 335 14.42 0.40 10.99
CA ALA A 335 15.54 1.30 11.25
C ALA A 335 15.61 2.43 10.21
N ALA A 336 15.48 2.10 8.91
CA ALA A 336 15.46 3.08 7.83
C ALA A 336 14.29 4.05 7.97
N GLY A 337 13.09 3.56 8.28
CA GLY A 337 11.94 4.44 8.54
C GLY A 337 12.14 5.33 9.78
N ALA A 338 12.77 4.81 10.84
CA ALA A 338 13.12 5.59 12.03
C ALA A 338 14.19 6.66 11.72
N LEU A 339 15.20 6.32 10.91
CA LEU A 339 16.22 7.24 10.43
C LEU A 339 15.61 8.35 9.59
N LEU A 340 14.78 8.03 8.60
CA LEU A 340 14.09 9.04 7.78
C LEU A 340 13.24 9.97 8.66
N LYS A 341 12.51 9.41 9.63
CA LYS A 341 11.78 10.21 10.61
C LYS A 341 12.71 11.13 11.41
N TYR A 342 13.86 10.65 11.85
CA TYR A 342 14.85 11.46 12.56
C TYR A 342 15.35 12.61 11.67
N LEU A 343 15.67 12.34 10.39
CA LEU A 343 16.09 13.35 9.43
C LEU A 343 15.05 14.47 9.26
N THR A 344 13.75 14.19 9.39
CA THR A 344 12.72 15.25 9.32
C THR A 344 12.76 16.28 10.46
N ARG A 345 13.48 15.98 11.55
CA ARG A 345 13.72 16.95 12.64
C ARG A 345 14.71 18.02 12.21
N ILE A 346 15.62 17.70 11.30
CA ILE A 346 16.58 18.64 10.72
C ILE A 346 15.82 19.54 9.73
N ARG A 347 15.89 20.86 9.93
CA ARG A 347 15.06 21.83 9.20
C ARG A 347 15.24 21.76 7.69
N SER A 348 16.48 21.58 7.21
CA SER A 348 16.81 21.47 5.78
C SER A 348 16.31 20.17 5.16
N LEU A 349 16.39 19.05 5.89
CA LEU A 349 16.03 17.72 5.39
C LEU A 349 14.54 17.38 5.57
N ARG A 350 13.79 18.22 6.29
CA ARG A 350 12.35 18.03 6.47
C ARG A 350 11.59 17.94 5.16
N TRP A 351 12.02 18.67 4.13
CA TRP A 351 11.40 18.67 2.80
C TRP A 351 11.37 17.31 2.12
N LEU A 352 12.28 16.40 2.49
CA LEU A 352 12.33 15.06 1.92
C LEU A 352 11.01 14.31 2.13
N LEU A 353 10.30 14.55 3.23
CA LEU A 353 9.01 13.89 3.51
C LEU A 353 7.87 14.87 3.75
N TYR A 354 8.17 16.07 4.25
CA TYR A 354 7.18 17.08 4.63
C TYR A 354 7.60 18.43 4.05
N PRO A 355 7.29 18.70 2.76
CA PRO A 355 7.57 19.99 2.16
C PRO A 355 6.79 21.11 2.88
N PRO A 356 7.27 22.36 2.84
CA PRO A 356 6.58 23.47 3.46
C PRO A 356 5.35 23.83 2.62
N PRO A 357 4.34 24.48 3.21
CA PRO A 357 3.19 24.96 2.44
C PRO A 357 3.63 25.89 1.31
N LEU A 358 3.03 25.75 0.13
CA LEU A 358 3.33 26.62 -1.03
C LEU A 358 3.12 28.11 -0.72
N SER A 359 2.14 28.45 0.12
CA SER A 359 1.88 29.82 0.56
C SER A 359 2.99 30.43 1.43
N ALA A 360 3.90 29.62 1.97
CA ALA A 360 5.09 30.08 2.66
C ALA A 360 6.28 30.30 1.72
N LEU A 361 6.27 29.66 0.53
CA LEU A 361 7.28 29.83 -0.51
C LEU A 361 7.00 31.08 -1.34
N LEU A 362 5.73 31.30 -1.72
CA LEU A 362 5.28 32.48 -2.47
C LEU A 362 5.37 33.81 -1.72
N ARG A 363 5.70 33.80 -0.42
CA ARG A 363 5.90 35.01 0.41
C ARG A 363 7.38 35.37 0.63
N ARG A 364 8.29 34.60 0.05
CA ARG A 364 9.75 34.79 0.16
C ARG A 364 10.38 35.37 -1.10
N GLU A 365 9.56 35.63 -2.11
CA GLU A 365 9.82 36.53 -3.24
C GLU A 365 9.11 37.85 -2.95
#